data_AF-A0A1N7DAX5-F1
#
_entry.id   AF-A0A1N7DAX5-F1
#
_cell.length_a   1.000
_cell.length_b   1.000
_cell.length_c   1.000
_cell.angle_alpha   90.00
_cell.angle_beta   90.00
_cell.angle_gamma   90.00
#
_symmetry.space_group_name_H-M   'P 1'
#
loop_
_entity.id
_entity.type
_entity.pdbx_description
1 polymer ?
#
loop_
_entity_poly.entity_id
_entity_poly.type
_entity_poly.pdbx_seq_one_letter_code
_entity_poly.pdbx_strand_id
1 'polypeptide(L)'
;MLAGCSENTPSSQPTSDTQTQSTTKTTTVDKTTEVRETTSKQALQTKYNSREQFKSPGTAFDNFEDLSQWKQVRGSISADTEQCVTGSQSLQLVGKSGQHAAAVRTLSSPVDLSNSDLSLSFRSKNPDEIALLVYLYDSNDNWAVLELRAITYRTPDIGWFRTCPGVFATSDADPDLTNIEQIKIEITNASDGDVISWVDDMRYHPKPDTGYVILSWDDGNRSYYEQAAPVHDRYDLPAVLTMPIYPKKAADSFFMSIEELQERQDAGDEVVAHGSTNEPFAEISTSQLDALLKRNKKWLLDNGFEGADFVVYPGNNFDKAALEVISKYHYMGGMNQSGNVNTTGVYGFDPLVLPRTIGHDLDICKQAVNLAADHRQCTILNFHHFDSKNTMNTREYEKLLAHIDRTNGIEAIDFTDLWDMRRTEPK
;
A
#
# COMPACT_ATOMS: atom_id res chain seq x y z
N MET A 1 0.98 11.27 18.01
CA MET A 1 2.26 10.70 18.51
C MET A 1 3.23 10.62 17.34
N LEU A 2 4.39 11.29 17.44
CA LEU A 2 5.42 11.35 16.41
C LEU A 2 6.19 10.01 16.34
N ALA A 3 5.89 9.18 15.34
CA ALA A 3 6.79 8.11 14.91
C ALA A 3 7.75 8.70 13.88
N GLY A 4 8.97 9.01 14.34
CA GLY A 4 9.95 9.77 13.59
C GLY A 4 10.72 8.94 12.57
N CYS A 5 10.93 9.52 11.39
CA CYS A 5 12.10 9.25 10.58
C CYS A 5 13.32 9.65 11.43
N SER A 6 14.15 8.69 11.83
CA SER A 6 15.26 8.96 12.74
C SER A 6 16.39 9.71 12.03
N GLU A 7 16.60 10.97 12.41
CA GLU A 7 17.90 11.62 12.32
C GLU A 7 18.86 10.93 13.30
N ASN A 8 19.81 10.14 12.82
CA ASN A 8 21.02 9.81 13.58
C ASN A 8 22.13 9.33 12.63
N THR A 9 23.22 10.08 12.57
CA THR A 9 24.49 9.64 11.97
C THR A 9 25.59 9.88 12.99
N PRO A 10 26.42 8.87 13.34
CA PRO A 10 27.68 9.14 14.01
C PRO A 10 28.91 8.55 13.27
N SER A 11 29.83 9.47 12.94
CA SER A 11 31.31 9.41 13.09
C SER A 11 32.03 8.05 13.18
N SER A 12 32.65 7.67 12.04
CA SER A 12 33.98 7.08 11.80
C SER A 12 34.86 6.38 12.88
N GLN A 13 35.37 5.21 12.42
CA GLN A 13 36.67 4.51 12.64
C GLN A 13 36.87 3.50 13.80
N PRO A 14 37.79 2.50 13.68
CA PRO A 14 38.50 1.94 12.51
C PRO A 14 38.45 0.39 12.36
N THR A 15 38.95 -0.04 11.19
CA THR A 15 39.16 -1.37 10.60
C THR A 15 39.98 -2.39 11.42
N SER A 16 39.63 -3.68 11.28
CA SER A 16 40.58 -4.80 11.39
C SER A 16 40.22 -5.94 10.44
N ASP A 17 41.12 -6.23 9.51
CA ASP A 17 41.12 -7.35 8.56
C ASP A 17 41.25 -8.71 9.26
N THR A 18 40.55 -9.73 8.78
CA THR A 18 41.07 -11.10 8.73
C THR A 18 40.42 -11.87 7.58
N GLN A 19 41.22 -12.14 6.55
CA GLN A 19 40.90 -13.04 5.44
C GLN A 19 40.79 -14.49 5.95
N THR A 20 39.77 -15.23 5.51
CA THR A 20 39.84 -16.69 5.47
C THR A 20 39.25 -17.20 4.17
N GLN A 21 40.12 -17.82 3.36
CA GLN A 21 39.76 -18.55 2.14
C GLN A 21 38.98 -19.81 2.50
N SER A 22 37.90 -20.10 1.78
CA SER A 22 37.39 -21.47 1.71
C SER A 22 36.83 -21.77 0.31
N THR A 23 37.24 -22.93 -0.17
CA THR A 23 37.14 -23.47 -1.53
C THR A 23 35.76 -24.05 -1.83
N THR A 24 35.18 -23.65 -2.97
CA THR A 24 33.93 -24.14 -3.55
C THR A 24 34.05 -25.57 -4.10
N LYS A 25 33.10 -26.45 -3.76
CA LYS A 25 32.82 -27.69 -4.49
C LYS A 25 31.42 -27.61 -5.10
N THR A 26 31.38 -27.48 -6.42
CA THR A 26 30.19 -27.47 -7.26
C THR A 26 29.57 -28.86 -7.33
N THR A 27 28.27 -29.00 -7.00
CA THR A 27 27.46 -30.14 -7.40
C THR A 27 26.22 -29.59 -8.10
N THR A 28 26.13 -29.87 -9.39
CA THR A 28 25.10 -29.42 -10.32
C THR A 28 23.78 -30.19 -10.07
N VAL A 29 22.68 -29.47 -9.86
CA VAL A 29 21.32 -30.03 -9.95
C VAL A 29 20.52 -29.12 -10.88
N ASP A 30 20.04 -29.70 -11.98
CA ASP A 30 19.13 -29.09 -12.94
C ASP A 30 17.86 -28.58 -12.23
N LYS A 31 17.65 -27.27 -12.25
CA LYS A 31 16.33 -26.65 -12.11
C LYS A 31 16.05 -25.92 -13.43
N THR A 32 15.00 -26.33 -14.11
CA THR A 32 14.38 -25.63 -15.23
C THR A 32 13.87 -24.27 -14.75
N THR A 33 14.65 -23.22 -14.97
CA THR A 33 14.21 -21.83 -14.85
C THR A 33 13.45 -21.47 -16.12
N GLU A 34 12.14 -21.20 -16.00
CA GLU A 34 11.44 -20.44 -17.04
C GLU A 34 12.10 -19.07 -17.13
N VAL A 35 12.73 -18.81 -18.27
CA VAL A 35 13.35 -17.53 -18.56
C VAL A 35 12.23 -16.50 -18.72
N ARG A 36 12.04 -15.65 -17.70
CA ARG A 36 11.26 -14.39 -17.80
C ARG A 36 11.79 -13.65 -19.04
N GLU A 37 10.92 -13.40 -20.03
CA GLU A 37 11.30 -12.65 -21.22
C GLU A 37 11.87 -11.29 -20.81
N THR A 38 13.15 -11.08 -21.08
CA THR A 38 13.88 -9.84 -20.82
C THR A 38 13.27 -8.65 -21.57
N THR A 39 12.56 -7.83 -20.79
CA THR A 39 12.64 -6.37 -20.70
C THR A 39 12.69 -5.58 -22.01
N SER A 40 11.52 -5.07 -22.42
CA SER A 40 11.48 -3.78 -23.12
C SER A 40 12.12 -2.74 -22.20
N LYS A 41 13.20 -2.08 -22.64
CA LYS A 41 13.93 -1.08 -21.84
C LYS A 41 12.96 -0.03 -21.29
N GLN A 42 12.77 -0.01 -19.98
CA GLN A 42 11.88 0.94 -19.31
C GLN A 42 12.26 2.38 -19.67
N ALA A 43 11.25 3.21 -19.89
CA ALA A 43 11.44 4.61 -20.25
C ALA A 43 11.59 5.48 -19.00
N LEU A 44 12.26 6.63 -19.16
CA LEU A 44 12.40 7.60 -18.07
C LEU A 44 11.05 8.18 -17.63
N GLN A 45 10.11 8.34 -18.57
CA GLN A 45 8.75 8.76 -18.27
C GLN A 45 7.78 7.63 -18.59
N THR A 46 6.69 7.56 -17.84
CA THR A 46 5.57 6.67 -18.10
C THR A 46 4.92 7.01 -19.43
N LYS A 47 4.33 6.00 -20.08
CA LYS A 47 3.62 6.18 -21.36
C LYS A 47 2.25 6.85 -21.18
N TYR A 48 1.71 6.77 -19.97
CA TYR A 48 0.39 7.28 -19.60
C TYR A 48 0.33 7.51 -18.09
N ASN A 49 -0.64 8.32 -17.66
CA ASN A 49 -0.96 8.48 -16.25
C ASN A 49 -1.81 7.29 -15.78
N SER A 50 -1.24 6.44 -14.92
CA SER A 50 -1.91 5.25 -14.40
C SER A 50 -3.18 5.58 -13.62
N ARG A 51 -3.19 6.67 -12.84
CA ARG A 51 -4.37 7.09 -12.07
C ARG A 51 -5.55 7.40 -12.97
N GLU A 52 -5.30 8.09 -14.09
CA GLU A 52 -6.35 8.42 -15.06
C GLU A 52 -6.81 7.18 -15.84
N GLN A 53 -5.86 6.35 -16.31
CA GLN A 53 -6.21 5.13 -17.05
C GLN A 53 -7.04 4.16 -16.20
N PHE A 54 -6.75 4.09 -14.90
CA PHE A 54 -7.33 3.13 -13.99
C PHE A 54 -8.25 3.78 -12.94
N LYS A 55 -8.79 4.97 -13.23
CA LYS A 55 -9.64 5.76 -12.32
C LYS A 55 -10.91 5.05 -11.87
N SER A 56 -11.53 4.31 -12.79
CA SER A 56 -12.81 3.62 -12.59
C SER A 56 -12.70 2.16 -13.08
N PRO A 57 -12.00 1.28 -12.32
CA PRO A 57 -11.84 -0.15 -12.63
C PRO A 57 -13.09 -0.96 -12.26
N GLY A 58 -13.24 -2.20 -12.70
CA GLY A 58 -14.35 -3.07 -12.31
C GLY A 58 -15.76 -2.61 -12.72
N THR A 59 -16.77 -3.13 -12.03
CA THR A 59 -18.19 -2.96 -12.35
C THR A 59 -18.85 -1.93 -11.43
N ALA A 60 -19.58 -0.97 -11.99
CA ALA A 60 -20.30 0.04 -11.21
C ALA A 60 -21.38 -0.56 -10.31
N PHE A 61 -21.43 -0.13 -9.05
CA PHE A 61 -22.44 -0.54 -8.08
C PHE A 61 -23.30 0.64 -7.60
N ASP A 62 -22.68 1.74 -7.18
CA ASP A 62 -23.38 2.96 -6.77
C ASP A 62 -22.56 4.18 -7.18
N ASN A 63 -23.17 5.08 -7.95
CA ASN A 63 -22.58 6.35 -8.38
C ASN A 63 -23.14 7.55 -7.60
N PHE A 64 -23.92 7.31 -6.55
CA PHE A 64 -24.49 8.31 -5.64
C PHE A 64 -25.38 9.38 -6.31
N GLU A 65 -25.91 9.09 -7.50
CA GLU A 65 -26.88 9.97 -8.18
C GLU A 65 -28.28 9.92 -7.55
N ASP A 66 -28.59 8.90 -6.75
CA ASP A 66 -29.85 8.78 -6.00
C ASP A 66 -29.60 8.63 -4.50
N LEU A 67 -29.39 9.76 -3.82
CA LEU A 67 -29.21 9.78 -2.36
C LEU A 67 -30.46 9.41 -1.56
N SER A 68 -31.64 9.28 -2.19
CA SER A 68 -32.84 8.85 -1.46
C SER A 68 -32.72 7.40 -0.95
N GLN A 69 -31.77 6.64 -1.52
CA GLN A 69 -31.43 5.28 -1.10
C GLN A 69 -30.53 5.24 0.15
N TRP A 70 -29.92 6.37 0.51
CA TRP A 70 -29.02 6.50 1.64
C TRP A 70 -29.69 7.21 2.81
N LYS A 71 -29.66 6.58 3.99
CA LYS A 71 -30.20 7.12 5.23
C LYS A 71 -29.06 7.58 6.13
N GLN A 72 -29.21 8.76 6.70
CA GLN A 72 -28.31 9.28 7.73
C GLN A 72 -28.36 8.41 8.99
N VAL A 73 -27.19 8.03 9.50
CA VAL A 73 -27.04 7.31 10.78
C VAL A 73 -26.37 8.20 11.83
N ARG A 74 -25.31 8.92 11.45
CA ARG A 74 -24.57 9.87 12.31
C ARG A 74 -24.10 11.07 11.49
N GLY A 75 -23.82 12.19 12.16
CA GLY A 75 -23.42 13.42 11.48
C GLY A 75 -24.54 13.94 10.58
N SER A 76 -24.21 14.47 9.41
CA SER A 76 -25.16 14.80 8.34
C SER A 76 -24.68 14.28 6.99
N ILE A 77 -25.62 14.03 6.08
CA ILE A 77 -25.33 13.66 4.71
C ILE A 77 -26.02 14.59 3.72
N SER A 78 -25.40 14.86 2.58
CA SER A 78 -25.97 15.70 1.52
C SER A 78 -25.35 15.39 0.15
N ALA A 79 -26.07 15.74 -0.92
CA ALA A 79 -25.50 15.76 -2.26
C ALA A 79 -24.58 16.96 -2.42
N ASP A 80 -23.42 16.75 -3.06
CA ASP A 80 -22.50 17.81 -3.45
C ASP A 80 -22.28 17.77 -4.97
N THR A 81 -22.64 18.85 -5.65
CA THR A 81 -22.53 18.98 -7.11
C THR A 81 -21.22 19.61 -7.57
N GLU A 82 -20.42 20.13 -6.64
CA GLU A 82 -19.10 20.72 -6.92
C GLU A 82 -17.98 19.69 -6.75
N GLN A 83 -18.18 18.68 -5.89
CA GLN A 83 -17.24 17.61 -5.62
C GLN A 83 -17.79 16.27 -6.11
N CYS A 84 -17.58 15.93 -7.38
CA CYS A 84 -17.94 14.61 -7.92
C CYS A 84 -16.79 14.03 -8.77
N VAL A 85 -16.70 12.70 -8.81
CA VAL A 85 -15.76 11.93 -9.62
C VAL A 85 -16.44 11.46 -10.89
N THR A 86 -17.69 11.00 -10.77
CA THR A 86 -18.56 10.58 -11.87
C THR A 86 -19.93 11.24 -11.73
N GLY A 87 -20.72 11.24 -12.80
CA GLY A 87 -22.09 11.76 -12.74
C GLY A 87 -22.17 13.27 -12.49
N SER A 88 -23.16 13.68 -11.71
CA SER A 88 -23.49 15.07 -11.41
C SER A 88 -23.37 15.42 -9.92
N GLN A 89 -23.26 14.43 -9.03
CA GLN A 89 -23.09 14.66 -7.60
C GLN A 89 -22.32 13.53 -6.89
N SER A 90 -21.87 13.78 -5.67
CA SER A 90 -21.39 12.74 -4.75
C SER A 90 -22.13 12.79 -3.41
N LEU A 91 -21.92 11.78 -2.58
CA LEU A 91 -22.36 11.77 -1.19
C LEU A 91 -21.32 12.48 -0.31
N GLN A 92 -21.71 13.61 0.26
CA GLN A 92 -20.96 14.30 1.31
C GLN A 92 -21.38 13.78 2.68
N LEU A 93 -20.41 13.47 3.55
CA LEU A 93 -20.59 13.12 4.95
C LEU A 93 -19.90 14.18 5.82
N VAL A 94 -20.63 14.73 6.81
CA VAL A 94 -20.12 15.75 7.72
C VAL A 94 -20.34 15.36 9.17
N GLY A 95 -19.26 15.30 9.94
CA GLY A 95 -19.28 15.18 11.39
C GLY A 95 -18.74 16.47 12.01
N LYS A 96 -19.45 17.06 12.95
CA LYS A 96 -19.04 18.34 13.57
C LYS A 96 -18.50 18.13 14.97
N SER A 97 -17.50 18.90 15.37
CA SER A 97 -17.01 18.95 16.76
C SER A 97 -16.69 17.56 17.33
N GLY A 98 -15.83 16.82 16.63
CA GLY A 98 -15.40 15.46 16.99
C GLY A 98 -16.40 14.34 16.71
N GLN A 99 -17.59 14.65 16.17
CA GLN A 99 -18.55 13.63 15.80
C GLN A 99 -18.12 12.85 14.55
N HIS A 100 -18.46 11.57 14.51
CA HIS A 100 -18.39 10.73 13.31
C HIS A 100 -19.52 11.08 12.32
N ALA A 101 -19.40 10.63 11.08
CA ALA A 101 -20.44 10.74 10.08
C ALA A 101 -20.72 9.37 9.45
N ALA A 102 -21.99 9.01 9.26
CA ALA A 102 -22.33 7.71 8.70
C ALA A 102 -23.64 7.73 7.91
N ALA A 103 -23.65 6.96 6.83
CA ALA A 103 -24.79 6.74 5.94
C ALA A 103 -25.00 5.24 5.75
N VAL A 104 -26.26 4.78 5.68
CA VAL A 104 -26.60 3.38 5.41
C VAL A 104 -27.56 3.27 4.24
N ARG A 105 -27.34 2.28 3.39
CA ARG A 105 -28.23 1.90 2.29
C ARG A 105 -28.72 0.48 2.53
N THR A 106 -30.04 0.31 2.57
CA THR A 106 -30.68 -1.01 2.49
C THR A 106 -30.83 -1.36 1.02
N LEU A 107 -30.32 -2.51 0.61
CA LEU A 107 -30.36 -2.95 -0.77
C LEU A 107 -31.76 -3.43 -1.14
N SER A 108 -32.20 -3.17 -2.37
CA SER A 108 -33.52 -3.58 -2.87
C SER A 108 -33.65 -5.11 -2.98
N SER A 109 -32.52 -5.79 -3.08
CA SER A 109 -32.36 -7.24 -3.07
C SER A 109 -31.00 -7.56 -2.48
N PRO A 110 -30.84 -8.71 -1.80
CA PRO A 110 -29.52 -9.11 -1.32
C PRO A 110 -28.50 -9.23 -2.44
N VAL A 111 -27.23 -8.99 -2.12
CA VAL A 111 -26.10 -9.08 -3.04
C VAL A 111 -25.10 -10.12 -2.53
N ASP A 112 -24.61 -10.93 -3.46
CA ASP A 112 -23.50 -11.85 -3.21
C ASP A 112 -22.16 -11.11 -3.38
N LEU A 113 -21.42 -10.98 -2.27
CA LEU A 113 -20.07 -10.43 -2.18
C LEU A 113 -19.03 -11.48 -1.76
N SER A 114 -19.40 -12.77 -1.71
CA SER A 114 -18.51 -13.86 -1.30
C SER A 114 -17.25 -13.98 -2.17
N ASN A 115 -17.34 -13.55 -3.44
CA ASN A 115 -16.26 -13.55 -4.41
C ASN A 115 -15.98 -12.16 -4.99
N SER A 116 -16.33 -11.09 -4.28
CA SER A 116 -16.08 -9.73 -4.74
C SER A 116 -15.53 -8.82 -3.66
N ASP A 117 -14.60 -7.96 -4.04
CA ASP A 117 -14.18 -6.80 -3.25
C ASP A 117 -14.98 -5.56 -3.67
N LEU A 118 -15.05 -4.59 -2.76
CA LEU A 118 -15.71 -3.31 -2.96
C LEU A 118 -14.66 -2.20 -2.95
N SER A 119 -14.68 -1.34 -3.96
CA SER A 119 -13.90 -0.09 -3.97
C SER A 119 -14.82 1.12 -4.02
N LEU A 120 -14.31 2.27 -3.61
CA LEU A 120 -14.98 3.56 -3.76
C LEU A 120 -13.96 4.69 -3.94
N SER A 121 -14.38 5.75 -4.62
CA SER A 121 -13.63 7.00 -4.62
C SER A 121 -13.89 7.73 -3.31
N PHE A 122 -12.81 8.19 -2.68
CA PHE A 122 -12.84 8.86 -1.39
C PHE A 122 -12.07 10.17 -1.46
N ARG A 123 -12.54 11.16 -0.69
CA ARG A 123 -11.82 12.41 -0.41
C ARG A 123 -12.18 12.89 0.98
N SER A 124 -11.23 13.53 1.66
CA SER A 124 -11.48 14.23 2.92
C SER A 124 -10.73 15.56 2.96
N LYS A 125 -11.33 16.55 3.63
CA LYS A 125 -10.69 17.83 4.03
C LYS A 125 -9.89 17.74 5.33
N ASN A 126 -9.98 16.59 6.00
CA ASN A 126 -9.26 16.28 7.24
C ASN A 126 -8.93 14.79 7.18
N PRO A 127 -7.99 14.37 6.31
CA PRO A 127 -7.63 12.97 6.12
C PRO A 127 -6.71 12.45 7.23
N ASP A 128 -6.10 13.35 8.00
CA ASP A 128 -5.46 13.05 9.27
C ASP A 128 -6.53 12.82 10.34
N GLU A 129 -6.31 11.83 11.21
CA GLU A 129 -7.20 11.52 12.34
C GLU A 129 -8.59 10.95 11.98
N ILE A 130 -8.75 10.40 10.77
CA ILE A 130 -9.97 9.67 10.37
C ILE A 130 -9.65 8.24 9.91
N ALA A 131 -10.69 7.41 9.93
CA ALA A 131 -10.74 6.16 9.19
C ALA A 131 -12.04 6.08 8.37
N LEU A 132 -11.94 5.52 7.17
CA LEU A 132 -13.07 5.14 6.34
C LEU A 132 -13.41 3.68 6.66
N LEU A 133 -14.65 3.44 7.08
CA LEU A 133 -15.19 2.12 7.34
C LEU A 133 -16.35 1.86 6.39
N VAL A 134 -16.38 0.66 5.80
CA VAL A 134 -17.52 0.16 5.03
C VAL A 134 -17.98 -1.14 5.65
N TYR A 135 -19.17 -1.13 6.24
CA TYR A 135 -19.77 -2.32 6.81
C TYR A 135 -20.69 -2.99 5.81
N LEU A 136 -20.60 -4.32 5.74
CA LEU A 136 -21.48 -5.19 4.98
C LEU A 136 -22.30 -5.99 6.00
N TYR A 137 -23.62 -5.84 6.00
CA TYR A 137 -24.52 -6.58 6.90
C TYR A 137 -25.31 -7.63 6.14
N ASP A 138 -25.37 -8.85 6.70
CA ASP A 138 -26.28 -9.90 6.23
C ASP A 138 -27.70 -9.74 6.81
N SER A 139 -28.60 -10.68 6.49
CA SER A 139 -29.99 -10.68 6.96
C SER A 139 -30.17 -10.92 8.47
N ASN A 140 -29.11 -11.33 9.17
CA ASN A 140 -29.10 -11.60 10.61
C ASN A 140 -28.37 -10.49 11.41
N ASP A 141 -28.07 -9.36 10.77
CA ASP A 141 -27.27 -8.26 11.32
C ASP A 141 -25.81 -8.65 11.67
N ASN A 142 -25.32 -9.80 11.18
CA ASN A 142 -23.88 -10.09 11.23
C ASN A 142 -23.16 -9.20 10.22
N TRP A 143 -21.92 -8.84 10.51
CA TRP A 143 -21.19 -7.87 9.70
C TRP A 143 -19.74 -8.26 9.43
N ALA A 144 -19.25 -7.81 8.28
CA ALA A 144 -17.83 -7.59 8.01
C ALA A 144 -17.59 -6.09 7.87
N VAL A 145 -16.49 -5.58 8.43
CA VAL A 145 -16.08 -4.19 8.26
C VAL A 145 -14.80 -4.12 7.43
N LEU A 146 -14.87 -3.37 6.34
CA LEU A 146 -13.73 -2.98 5.53
C LEU A 146 -13.15 -1.67 6.07
N GLU A 147 -11.83 -1.55 6.23
CA GLU A 147 -11.23 -0.35 6.83
C GLU A 147 -10.08 0.22 5.98
N LEU A 148 -10.06 1.54 5.82
CA LEU A 148 -8.88 2.31 5.47
C LEU A 148 -8.63 3.35 6.58
N ARG A 149 -7.51 3.21 7.28
CA ARG A 149 -7.12 4.10 8.40
C ARG A 149 -5.90 4.93 8.04
N ALA A 150 -5.71 6.07 8.73
CA ALA A 150 -4.49 6.89 8.67
C ALA A 150 -4.15 7.33 7.25
N ILE A 151 -5.15 7.91 6.57
CA ILE A 151 -5.16 8.13 5.13
C ILE A 151 -3.94 8.94 4.66
N THR A 152 -3.53 9.96 5.40
CA THR A 152 -2.23 10.62 5.23
C THR A 152 -1.75 11.17 6.57
N TYR A 153 -0.43 11.39 6.70
CA TYR A 153 0.14 12.06 7.88
C TYR A 153 0.11 13.57 7.79
N ARG A 154 -0.04 14.11 6.58
CA ARG A 154 0.16 15.53 6.29
C ARG A 154 -0.74 15.91 5.12
N THR A 155 -1.12 17.19 5.10
CA THR A 155 -2.08 17.84 4.18
C THR A 155 -3.54 17.75 4.64
N PRO A 156 -4.26 18.88 4.66
CA PRO A 156 -5.69 18.86 4.93
C PRO A 156 -6.48 18.33 3.72
N ASP A 157 -6.00 18.37 2.48
CA ASP A 157 -6.78 17.86 1.33
C ASP A 157 -5.88 17.16 0.32
N ILE A 158 -6.00 15.83 0.28
CA ILE A 158 -5.27 14.94 -0.63
C ILE A 158 -5.94 14.79 -1.99
N GLY A 159 -7.10 15.40 -2.18
CA GLY A 159 -7.93 15.21 -3.37
C GLY A 159 -8.60 13.84 -3.41
N TRP A 160 -9.20 13.54 -4.56
CA TRP A 160 -9.84 12.25 -4.80
C TRP A 160 -8.80 11.17 -5.07
N PHE A 161 -9.00 10.03 -4.43
CA PHE A 161 -8.32 8.77 -4.74
C PHE A 161 -9.30 7.62 -4.58
N ARG A 162 -8.98 6.49 -5.20
CA ARG A 162 -9.76 5.27 -5.10
C ARG A 162 -9.13 4.32 -4.09
N THR A 163 -9.95 3.75 -3.22
CA THR A 163 -9.53 2.74 -2.25
C THR A 163 -10.41 1.50 -2.34
N CYS A 164 -9.81 0.35 -2.12
CA CYS A 164 -10.47 -0.95 -2.05
C CYS A 164 -10.17 -1.57 -0.68
N PRO A 165 -10.70 -0.98 0.41
CA PRO A 165 -10.34 -1.36 1.77
C PRO A 165 -10.65 -2.84 2.01
N GLY A 166 -9.72 -3.53 2.65
CA GLY A 166 -9.88 -4.93 2.98
C GLY A 166 -10.59 -5.16 4.31
N VAL A 167 -10.95 -6.42 4.57
CA VAL A 167 -11.64 -6.82 5.80
C VAL A 167 -10.71 -6.62 6.99
N PHE A 168 -11.19 -5.85 7.97
CA PHE A 168 -10.48 -5.58 9.22
C PHE A 168 -11.01 -6.46 10.37
N ALA A 169 -12.33 -6.63 10.44
CA ALA A 169 -12.98 -7.42 11.47
C ALA A 169 -14.36 -7.91 11.02
N THR A 170 -14.89 -8.90 11.74
CA THR A 170 -16.25 -9.39 11.62
C THR A 170 -16.96 -9.37 12.98
N SER A 171 -18.29 -9.53 12.97
CA SER A 171 -19.04 -9.90 14.17
C SER A 171 -18.62 -11.27 14.73
N ASP A 172 -19.03 -11.57 15.97
CA ASP A 172 -18.77 -12.86 16.61
C ASP A 172 -19.29 -14.07 15.79
N ALA A 173 -20.40 -13.88 15.08
CA ALA A 173 -20.87 -14.82 14.07
C ALA A 173 -20.43 -14.35 12.68
N ASP A 174 -19.91 -15.28 11.88
CA ASP A 174 -19.45 -14.99 10.52
C ASP A 174 -20.62 -14.49 9.65
N PRO A 175 -20.45 -13.36 8.94
CA PRO A 175 -21.49 -12.84 8.07
C PRO A 175 -21.67 -13.71 6.83
N ASP A 176 -22.92 -13.93 6.43
CA ASP A 176 -23.23 -14.55 5.14
C ASP A 176 -23.00 -13.55 3.99
N LEU A 177 -21.77 -13.55 3.46
CA LEU A 177 -21.40 -12.70 2.33
C LEU A 177 -22.15 -13.03 1.03
N THR A 178 -22.87 -14.16 0.94
CA THR A 178 -23.71 -14.47 -0.24
C THR A 178 -25.03 -13.71 -0.22
N ASN A 179 -25.40 -13.10 0.91
CA ASN A 179 -26.70 -12.48 1.14
C ASN A 179 -26.57 -11.16 1.92
N ILE A 180 -25.78 -10.21 1.40
CA ILE A 180 -25.64 -8.87 2.00
C ILE A 180 -26.87 -8.02 1.71
N GLU A 181 -27.49 -7.46 2.74
CA GLU A 181 -28.73 -6.67 2.65
C GLU A 181 -28.51 -5.18 2.95
N GLN A 182 -27.44 -4.82 3.66
CA GLN A 182 -27.13 -3.42 3.97
C GLN A 182 -25.66 -3.10 3.81
N ILE A 183 -25.40 -1.87 3.34
CA ILE A 183 -24.06 -1.29 3.29
C ILE A 183 -24.08 0.00 4.10
N LYS A 184 -23.18 0.13 5.07
CA LYS A 184 -22.98 1.37 5.84
C LYS A 184 -21.59 1.93 5.58
N ILE A 185 -21.53 3.19 5.18
CA ILE A 185 -20.30 3.96 5.11
C ILE A 185 -20.20 4.79 6.37
N GLU A 186 -19.06 4.72 7.05
CA GLU A 186 -18.79 5.48 8.27
C GLU A 186 -17.41 6.12 8.21
N ILE A 187 -17.34 7.40 8.55
CA ILE A 187 -16.10 8.15 8.74
C ILE A 187 -15.93 8.38 10.23
N THR A 188 -14.93 7.73 10.81
CA THR A 188 -14.56 7.98 12.21
C THR A 188 -13.78 9.28 12.31
N ASN A 189 -13.84 9.90 13.48
CA ASN A 189 -13.16 11.16 13.77
C ASN A 189 -12.47 10.99 15.12
N ALA A 190 -11.15 11.00 15.11
CA ALA A 190 -10.31 10.91 16.30
C ALA A 190 -9.81 12.30 16.77
N SER A 191 -10.32 13.38 16.16
CA SER A 191 -10.02 14.77 16.50
C SER A 191 -11.19 15.43 17.24
N ASP A 192 -10.97 16.61 17.81
CA ASP A 192 -12.05 17.48 18.31
C ASP A 192 -12.68 18.36 17.21
N GLY A 193 -12.14 18.28 15.98
CA GLY A 193 -12.51 19.10 14.84
C GLY A 193 -13.69 18.56 14.03
N ASP A 194 -14.04 19.30 12.99
CA ASP A 194 -15.02 18.85 12.00
C ASP A 194 -14.35 17.87 11.01
N VAL A 195 -15.08 16.85 10.57
CA VAL A 195 -14.73 16.00 9.44
C VAL A 195 -15.68 16.28 8.29
N ILE A 196 -15.12 16.54 7.11
CA ILE A 196 -15.86 16.70 5.85
C ILE A 196 -15.24 15.75 4.84
N SER A 197 -16.00 14.74 4.45
CA SER A 197 -15.56 13.73 3.49
C SER A 197 -16.59 13.49 2.42
N TRP A 198 -16.15 12.96 1.29
CA TRP A 198 -16.99 12.60 0.16
C TRP A 198 -16.69 11.17 -0.27
N VAL A 199 -17.74 10.49 -0.70
CA VAL A 199 -17.67 9.18 -1.35
C VAL A 199 -18.39 9.22 -2.68
N ASP A 200 -17.82 8.57 -3.68
CA ASP A 200 -18.37 8.47 -5.03
C ASP A 200 -17.93 7.16 -5.71
N ASP A 201 -18.57 6.80 -6.83
CA ASP A 201 -18.18 5.72 -7.76
C ASP A 201 -17.75 4.44 -7.03
N MET A 202 -18.71 3.82 -6.34
CA MET A 202 -18.56 2.53 -5.66
C MET A 202 -18.68 1.39 -6.66
N ARG A 203 -17.75 0.42 -6.61
CA ARG A 203 -17.53 -0.56 -7.66
C ARG A 203 -17.16 -1.93 -7.12
N TYR A 204 -17.58 -2.98 -7.84
CA TYR A 204 -17.21 -4.37 -7.58
C TYR A 204 -15.98 -4.78 -8.34
N HIS A 205 -15.20 -5.65 -7.71
CA HIS A 205 -14.02 -6.29 -8.26
C HIS A 205 -14.06 -7.78 -7.97
N PRO A 206 -13.67 -8.66 -8.90
CA PRO A 206 -13.49 -10.07 -8.58
C PRO A 206 -12.42 -10.22 -7.48
N LYS A 207 -12.57 -11.20 -6.58
CA LYS A 207 -11.47 -11.58 -5.70
C LYS A 207 -10.44 -12.40 -6.46
N PRO A 208 -9.13 -12.26 -6.15
CA PRO A 208 -8.11 -13.20 -6.63
C PRO A 208 -8.33 -14.60 -6.02
N ASP A 209 -7.56 -15.58 -6.51
CA ASP A 209 -7.62 -16.98 -6.06
C ASP A 209 -6.99 -17.20 -4.67
N THR A 210 -6.05 -16.33 -4.28
CA THR A 210 -5.31 -16.38 -3.00
C THR A 210 -5.12 -14.98 -2.42
N GLY A 211 -4.72 -14.89 -1.15
CA GLY A 211 -4.23 -13.66 -0.55
C GLY A 211 -2.77 -13.39 -0.91
N TYR A 212 -2.33 -12.15 -0.71
CA TYR A 212 -0.96 -11.71 -1.01
C TYR A 212 -0.33 -10.91 0.12
N VAL A 213 0.98 -11.03 0.27
CA VAL A 213 1.79 -10.21 1.17
C VAL A 213 2.98 -9.61 0.42
N ILE A 214 3.23 -8.32 0.64
CA ILE A 214 4.42 -7.63 0.13
C ILE A 214 5.27 -7.22 1.32
N LEU A 215 6.56 -7.57 1.27
CA LEU A 215 7.55 -7.23 2.30
C LEU A 215 8.41 -6.07 1.79
N SER A 216 8.01 -4.83 2.09
CA SER A 216 8.66 -3.59 1.63
C SER A 216 9.71 -3.10 2.63
N TRP A 217 10.96 -2.97 2.21
CA TRP A 217 12.07 -2.44 2.99
C TRP A 217 12.51 -1.07 2.46
N ASP A 218 12.21 -0.04 3.25
CA ASP A 218 12.44 1.35 2.91
C ASP A 218 13.90 1.78 3.24
N ASP A 219 14.31 2.94 2.74
CA ASP A 219 15.60 3.64 2.94
C ASP A 219 16.86 2.99 2.35
N GLY A 220 16.79 1.76 1.83
CA GLY A 220 17.93 1.07 1.20
C GLY A 220 19.06 0.76 2.18
N ASN A 221 18.74 0.56 3.46
CA ASN A 221 19.71 0.28 4.50
C ASN A 221 20.36 -1.10 4.32
N ARG A 222 21.66 -1.18 4.62
CA ARG A 222 22.45 -2.41 4.52
C ARG A 222 22.04 -3.50 5.50
N SER A 223 21.30 -3.14 6.56
CA SER A 223 20.77 -4.11 7.52
C SER A 223 19.79 -5.10 6.92
N TYR A 224 19.07 -4.74 5.85
CA TYR A 224 18.29 -5.71 5.07
C TYR A 224 19.23 -6.80 4.53
N TYR A 225 20.25 -6.40 3.79
CA TYR A 225 21.21 -7.32 3.16
C TYR A 225 21.91 -8.23 4.18
N GLU A 226 22.33 -7.68 5.32
CA GLU A 226 23.10 -8.45 6.32
C GLU A 226 22.23 -9.37 7.19
N GLN A 227 20.98 -8.99 7.47
CA GLN A 227 20.18 -9.63 8.53
C GLN A 227 18.83 -10.16 8.05
N ALA A 228 18.15 -9.49 7.12
CA ALA A 228 16.84 -9.90 6.62
C ALA A 228 16.95 -10.84 5.41
N ALA A 229 17.78 -10.49 4.42
CA ALA A 229 17.99 -11.25 3.19
C ALA A 229 18.28 -12.75 3.43
N PRO A 230 19.16 -13.16 4.37
CA PRO A 230 19.38 -14.59 4.66
C PRO A 230 18.15 -15.34 5.18
N VAL A 231 17.17 -14.63 5.73
CA VAL A 231 15.89 -15.20 6.17
C VAL A 231 14.91 -15.29 5.00
N HIS A 232 14.86 -14.28 4.13
CA HIS A 232 14.11 -14.32 2.88
C HIS A 232 14.55 -15.51 2.02
N ASP A 233 15.85 -15.66 1.79
CA ASP A 233 16.42 -16.75 0.96
C ASP A 233 16.11 -18.14 1.54
N ARG A 234 15.94 -18.25 2.86
CA ARG A 234 15.59 -19.51 3.52
C ARG A 234 14.15 -19.94 3.26
N TYR A 235 13.24 -18.98 3.17
CA TYR A 235 11.81 -19.21 2.96
C TYR A 235 11.37 -18.97 1.51
N ASP A 236 12.29 -18.59 0.61
CA ASP A 236 12.01 -18.29 -0.79
C ASP A 236 10.95 -17.18 -0.95
N LEU A 237 11.06 -16.12 -0.13
CA LEU A 237 10.10 -15.01 -0.12
C LEU A 237 10.76 -13.75 -0.73
N PRO A 238 10.19 -13.14 -1.78
CA PRO A 238 10.72 -11.90 -2.34
C PRO A 238 10.51 -10.70 -1.38
N ALA A 239 11.34 -9.68 -1.54
CA ALA A 239 11.18 -8.37 -0.92
C ALA A 239 11.10 -7.26 -1.97
N VAL A 240 10.44 -6.16 -1.61
CA VAL A 240 10.55 -4.89 -2.33
C VAL A 240 11.51 -3.99 -1.57
N LEU A 241 12.66 -3.69 -2.17
CA LEU A 241 13.70 -2.83 -1.61
C LEU A 241 13.60 -1.46 -2.25
N THR A 242 13.60 -0.40 -1.44
CA THR A 242 13.78 0.93 -2.01
C THR A 242 15.27 1.22 -2.22
N MET A 243 15.61 1.96 -3.28
CA MET A 243 16.94 2.56 -3.41
C MET A 243 17.31 3.40 -2.17
N PRO A 244 18.61 3.62 -1.90
CA PRO A 244 19.02 4.53 -0.83
C PRO A 244 18.38 5.92 -0.97
N ILE A 245 18.10 6.58 0.16
CA ILE A 245 17.43 7.90 0.24
C ILE A 245 18.00 8.98 -0.69
N TYR A 246 19.25 8.81 -1.14
CA TYR A 246 19.82 9.49 -2.30
C TYR A 246 20.72 8.54 -3.08
N PRO A 247 20.81 8.63 -4.42
CA PRO A 247 21.74 7.83 -5.23
C PRO A 247 23.17 7.75 -4.71
N LYS A 248 23.72 8.90 -4.25
CA LYS A 248 25.10 8.98 -3.74
C LYS A 248 25.34 8.19 -2.45
N LYS A 249 24.28 7.79 -1.74
CA LYS A 249 24.36 7.02 -0.50
C LYS A 249 24.70 5.55 -0.73
N ALA A 250 24.57 5.04 -1.95
CA ALA A 250 25.06 3.69 -2.29
C ALA A 250 26.60 3.53 -2.15
N ALA A 251 27.35 4.61 -1.93
CA ALA A 251 28.78 4.56 -1.63
C ALA A 251 29.10 4.59 -0.12
N ASP A 252 28.08 4.70 0.74
CA ASP A 252 28.19 4.78 2.19
C ASP A 252 27.87 3.42 2.80
N SER A 253 28.73 2.90 3.69
CA SER A 253 28.63 1.56 4.25
C SER A 253 27.36 1.28 5.05
N PHE A 254 26.61 2.33 5.42
CA PHE A 254 25.32 2.17 6.09
C PHE A 254 24.18 1.76 5.15
N PHE A 255 24.34 2.00 3.85
CA PHE A 255 23.36 1.66 2.82
C PHE A 255 23.89 0.52 1.96
N MET A 256 22.99 -0.19 1.30
CA MET A 256 23.38 -1.21 0.32
C MET A 256 24.11 -0.54 -0.85
N SER A 257 25.21 -1.15 -1.29
CA SER A 257 25.90 -0.73 -2.52
C SER A 257 25.07 -1.08 -3.77
N ILE A 258 25.49 -0.58 -4.93
CA ILE A 258 24.84 -0.93 -6.20
C ILE A 258 24.98 -2.44 -6.44
N GLU A 259 26.15 -3.00 -6.17
CA GLU A 259 26.43 -4.43 -6.32
C GLU A 259 25.59 -5.27 -5.37
N GLU A 260 25.44 -4.86 -4.10
CA GLU A 260 24.58 -5.55 -3.13
C GLU A 260 23.10 -5.50 -3.57
N LEU A 261 22.62 -4.37 -4.08
CA LEU A 261 21.26 -4.25 -4.62
C LEU A 261 21.06 -5.11 -5.88
N GLN A 262 22.06 -5.20 -6.76
CA GLN A 262 22.01 -6.06 -7.94
C GLN A 262 22.01 -7.54 -7.56
N GLU A 263 22.82 -7.93 -6.57
CA GLU A 263 22.80 -9.29 -6.02
C GLU A 263 21.42 -9.65 -5.45
N ARG A 264 20.77 -8.71 -4.74
CA ARG A 264 19.40 -8.92 -4.25
C ARG A 264 18.38 -9.02 -5.38
N GLN A 265 18.52 -8.22 -6.43
CA GLN A 265 17.65 -8.36 -7.61
C GLN A 265 17.82 -9.71 -8.30
N ASP A 266 19.06 -10.18 -8.46
CA ASP A 266 19.35 -11.50 -9.04
C ASP A 266 18.82 -12.65 -8.15
N ALA A 267 18.66 -12.41 -6.85
CA ALA A 267 18.05 -13.33 -5.89
C ALA A 267 16.51 -13.28 -5.87
N GLY A 268 15.88 -12.35 -6.61
CA GLY A 268 14.43 -12.23 -6.74
C GLY A 268 13.79 -11.05 -6.00
N ASP A 269 14.57 -10.18 -5.34
CA ASP A 269 14.03 -8.95 -4.75
C ASP A 269 13.83 -7.86 -5.80
N GLU A 270 12.88 -6.97 -5.59
CA GLU A 270 12.62 -5.86 -6.50
C GLU A 270 13.21 -4.56 -5.96
N VAL A 271 13.96 -3.81 -6.78
CA VAL A 271 14.53 -2.52 -6.38
C VAL A 271 13.76 -1.34 -6.98
N VAL A 272 13.10 -0.55 -6.13
CA VAL A 272 12.18 0.53 -6.52
C VAL A 272 12.69 1.92 -6.13
N ALA A 273 12.04 2.97 -6.64
CA ALA A 273 12.40 4.33 -6.28
C ALA A 273 11.98 4.69 -4.85
N HIS A 274 12.80 5.52 -4.23
CA HIS A 274 12.43 6.23 -3.01
C HIS A 274 12.60 7.73 -3.19
N GLY A 275 12.03 8.51 -2.29
CA GLY A 275 12.42 9.91 -2.12
C GLY A 275 13.48 10.10 -1.03
N SER A 276 13.59 11.32 -0.54
CA SER A 276 14.43 11.64 0.62
C SER A 276 13.56 11.88 1.85
N THR A 277 14.01 11.42 3.02
CA THR A 277 13.37 11.67 4.31
C THR A 277 13.29 13.16 4.68
N ASN A 278 14.15 14.00 4.08
CA ASN A 278 14.21 15.44 4.34
C ASN A 278 13.36 16.26 3.37
N GLU A 279 12.87 15.62 2.29
CA GLU A 279 12.09 16.26 1.23
C GLU A 279 10.79 15.48 1.00
N PRO A 280 9.84 15.49 1.96
CA PRO A 280 8.54 14.86 1.77
C PRO A 280 7.86 15.41 0.52
N PHE A 281 7.21 14.55 -0.27
CA PHE A 281 6.76 14.90 -1.63
C PHE A 281 5.75 16.05 -1.65
N ALA A 282 4.86 16.13 -0.67
CA ALA A 282 3.87 17.21 -0.56
C ALA A 282 4.44 18.52 0.04
N GLU A 283 5.72 18.55 0.44
CA GLU A 283 6.35 19.70 1.12
C GLU A 283 7.40 20.42 0.27
N ILE A 284 7.75 19.87 -0.88
CA ILE A 284 8.65 20.48 -1.84
C ILE A 284 7.89 21.00 -3.07
N SER A 285 8.47 21.95 -3.78
CA SER A 285 7.85 22.46 -5.01
C SER A 285 7.77 21.37 -6.09
N THR A 286 6.78 21.47 -6.98
CA THR A 286 6.60 20.51 -8.09
C THR A 286 7.81 20.42 -9.02
N SER A 287 8.59 21.50 -9.18
CA SER A 287 9.83 21.48 -9.96
C SER A 287 10.98 20.75 -9.25
N GLN A 288 11.08 20.88 -7.92
CA GLN A 288 12.01 20.09 -7.11
C GLN A 288 11.65 18.61 -7.14
N LEU A 289 10.35 18.28 -6.97
CA LEU A 289 9.86 16.90 -7.04
C LEU A 289 10.10 16.29 -8.42
N ASP A 290 9.84 17.02 -9.51
CA ASP A 290 10.12 16.57 -10.88
C ASP A 290 11.61 16.22 -11.06
N ALA A 291 12.50 17.12 -10.63
CA ALA A 291 13.94 16.88 -10.72
C ALA A 291 14.40 15.69 -9.85
N LEU A 292 13.81 15.52 -8.66
CA LEU A 292 14.09 14.42 -7.74
C LEU A 292 13.68 13.09 -8.37
N LEU A 293 12.42 12.95 -8.81
CA LEU A 293 11.89 11.71 -9.37
C LEU A 293 12.60 11.35 -10.67
N LYS A 294 12.86 12.33 -11.54
CA LYS A 294 13.64 12.13 -12.76
C LYS A 294 15.03 11.59 -12.47
N ARG A 295 15.73 12.16 -11.47
CA ARG A 295 17.06 11.71 -11.07
C ARG A 295 17.02 10.29 -10.54
N ASN A 296 16.07 9.98 -9.66
CA ASN A 296 15.97 8.69 -8.99
C ASN A 296 15.60 7.58 -9.99
N LYS A 297 14.58 7.82 -10.84
CA LYS A 297 14.22 6.95 -11.96
C LYS A 297 15.40 6.71 -12.90
N LYS A 298 16.13 7.77 -13.28
CA LYS A 298 17.32 7.62 -14.15
C LYS A 298 18.39 6.76 -13.49
N TRP A 299 18.66 6.96 -12.20
CA TRP A 299 19.64 6.14 -11.48
C TRP A 299 19.24 4.66 -11.47
N LEU A 300 17.97 4.34 -11.28
CA LEU A 300 17.49 2.96 -11.34
C LEU A 300 17.72 2.34 -12.72
N LEU A 301 17.31 3.06 -13.77
CA LEU A 301 17.46 2.62 -15.16
C LEU A 301 18.93 2.47 -15.59
N ASP A 302 19.81 3.39 -15.17
CA ASP A 302 21.23 3.36 -15.50
C ASP A 302 21.95 2.15 -14.86
N ASN A 303 21.45 1.67 -13.72
CA ASN A 303 22.02 0.53 -12.99
C ASN A 303 21.29 -0.80 -13.25
N GLY A 304 20.29 -0.82 -14.13
CA GLY A 304 19.60 -2.04 -14.55
C GLY A 304 18.55 -2.57 -13.57
N PHE A 305 18.02 -1.71 -12.69
CA PHE A 305 16.97 -2.12 -11.76
C PHE A 305 15.60 -2.15 -12.43
N GLU A 306 14.89 -3.28 -12.30
CA GLU A 306 13.61 -3.55 -12.99
C GLU A 306 12.40 -2.90 -12.31
N GLY A 307 12.48 -2.64 -10.99
CA GLY A 307 11.43 -1.96 -10.22
C GLY A 307 11.36 -0.44 -10.44
N ALA A 308 12.04 0.09 -11.47
CA ALA A 308 12.14 1.54 -11.69
C ALA A 308 10.77 2.20 -11.89
N ASP A 309 9.76 1.47 -12.39
CA ASP A 309 8.39 1.96 -12.61
C ASP A 309 7.60 2.19 -11.32
N PHE A 310 8.17 1.87 -10.16
CA PHE A 310 7.51 1.99 -8.87
C PHE A 310 8.23 2.91 -7.89
N VAL A 311 7.49 3.42 -6.92
CA VAL A 311 7.99 4.40 -5.95
C VAL A 311 7.33 4.28 -4.58
N VAL A 312 8.11 4.45 -3.53
CA VAL A 312 7.65 4.56 -2.14
C VAL A 312 7.81 6.01 -1.65
N TYR A 313 6.78 6.58 -1.01
CA TYR A 313 6.77 7.99 -0.61
C TYR A 313 7.40 8.20 0.78
N PRO A 314 8.44 9.04 0.91
CA PRO A 314 8.97 9.41 2.21
C PRO A 314 7.92 10.06 3.09
N GLY A 315 7.86 9.67 4.36
CA GLY A 315 6.90 10.22 5.32
C GLY A 315 5.43 9.94 4.97
N ASN A 316 5.16 9.06 4.00
CA ASN A 316 3.82 8.68 3.55
C ASN A 316 2.93 9.88 3.24
N ASN A 317 3.51 10.95 2.68
CA ASN A 317 2.79 12.15 2.34
C ASN A 317 2.70 12.35 0.82
N PHE A 318 1.60 12.96 0.41
CA PHE A 318 1.34 13.36 -0.96
C PHE A 318 0.22 14.40 -0.92
N ASP A 319 0.10 15.14 -2.01
CA ASP A 319 -1.08 15.93 -2.33
C ASP A 319 -1.40 15.72 -3.83
N LYS A 320 -2.44 16.41 -4.30
CA LYS A 320 -2.82 16.37 -5.71
C LYS A 320 -1.67 16.75 -6.64
N ALA A 321 -0.90 17.79 -6.30
CA ALA A 321 0.18 18.28 -7.15
C ALA A 321 1.36 17.29 -7.22
N ALA A 322 1.68 16.64 -6.10
CA ALA A 322 2.69 15.59 -6.04
C ALA A 322 2.30 14.40 -6.92
N LEU A 323 1.05 13.92 -6.82
CA LEU A 323 0.58 12.79 -7.65
C LEU A 323 0.61 13.11 -9.15
N GLU A 324 0.32 14.34 -9.55
CA GLU A 324 0.46 14.79 -10.95
C GLU A 324 1.91 14.69 -11.43
N VAL A 325 2.89 15.03 -10.60
CA VAL A 325 4.31 14.90 -10.94
C VAL A 325 4.77 13.43 -10.92
N ILE A 326 4.37 12.67 -9.91
CA ILE A 326 4.74 11.25 -9.73
C ILE A 326 4.27 10.41 -10.92
N SER A 327 3.04 10.65 -11.38
CA SER A 327 2.45 9.92 -12.51
C SER A 327 3.23 10.04 -13.83
N LYS A 328 4.15 11.02 -13.95
CA LYS A 328 5.02 11.17 -15.12
C LYS A 328 6.18 10.16 -15.14
N TYR A 329 6.55 9.59 -13.99
CA TYR A 329 7.76 8.77 -13.82
C TYR A 329 7.47 7.36 -13.32
N HIS A 330 6.36 7.14 -12.62
CA HIS A 330 6.01 5.86 -12.00
C HIS A 330 4.54 5.49 -12.26
N TYR A 331 4.27 4.19 -12.45
CA TYR A 331 2.93 3.67 -12.67
C TYR A 331 2.22 3.30 -11.37
N MET A 332 2.96 2.76 -10.41
CA MET A 332 2.41 2.33 -9.13
C MET A 332 3.32 2.81 -8.00
N GLY A 333 2.73 3.06 -6.86
CA GLY A 333 3.44 3.58 -5.71
C GLY A 333 2.47 3.90 -4.61
N GLY A 334 2.98 4.16 -3.43
CA GLY A 334 2.07 4.28 -2.31
C GLY A 334 2.66 4.86 -1.05
N MET A 335 1.72 4.98 -0.13
CA MET A 335 1.81 5.71 1.12
C MET A 335 0.86 5.06 2.13
N ASN A 336 0.45 5.77 3.17
CA ASN A 336 -0.30 5.26 4.30
C ASN A 336 0.46 4.16 5.06
N GLN A 337 0.87 4.51 6.26
CA GLN A 337 1.59 3.62 7.15
C GLN A 337 0.73 3.46 8.41
N SER A 338 -0.28 2.60 8.32
CA SER A 338 -1.14 2.32 9.45
C SER A 338 -0.34 1.56 10.52
N GLY A 339 -0.33 2.02 11.76
CA GLY A 339 0.19 1.25 12.90
C GLY A 339 -0.69 0.07 13.32
N ASN A 340 -1.51 -0.46 12.41
CA ASN A 340 -2.43 -1.58 12.59
C ASN A 340 -2.70 -2.17 11.19
N VAL A 341 -3.47 -3.25 11.14
CA VAL A 341 -3.83 -3.94 9.90
C VAL A 341 -4.35 -2.95 8.85
N ASN A 342 -3.88 -3.15 7.62
CA ASN A 342 -4.29 -2.43 6.43
C ASN A 342 -4.15 -3.40 5.27
N THR A 343 -5.28 -3.88 4.77
CA THR A 343 -5.37 -4.77 3.62
C THR A 343 -6.14 -4.09 2.50
N THR A 344 -5.91 -4.51 1.25
CA THR A 344 -6.56 -3.95 0.08
C THR A 344 -6.89 -5.04 -0.94
N GLY A 345 -8.00 -4.89 -1.66
CA GLY A 345 -8.23 -5.65 -2.89
C GLY A 345 -7.19 -5.29 -3.96
N VAL A 346 -6.87 -6.23 -4.85
CA VAL A 346 -5.76 -6.12 -5.82
C VAL A 346 -6.14 -5.47 -7.16
N TYR A 347 -7.43 -5.29 -7.44
CA TYR A 347 -7.90 -4.71 -8.71
C TYR A 347 -8.46 -3.29 -8.55
N GLY A 348 -8.98 -2.97 -7.37
CA GLY A 348 -9.84 -1.81 -7.15
C GLY A 348 -9.17 -0.56 -6.58
N PHE A 349 -7.83 -0.48 -6.51
CA PHE A 349 -7.12 0.63 -5.86
C PHE A 349 -6.65 1.72 -6.84
N ASP A 350 -6.36 2.92 -6.32
CA ASP A 350 -5.61 3.96 -7.04
C ASP A 350 -4.12 3.60 -7.09
N PRO A 351 -3.52 3.41 -8.28
CA PRO A 351 -2.15 2.91 -8.42
C PRO A 351 -1.08 3.69 -7.65
N LEU A 352 -1.29 4.98 -7.40
CA LEU A 352 -0.31 5.84 -6.72
C LEU A 352 -0.67 6.14 -5.26
N VAL A 353 -1.65 5.43 -4.70
CA VAL A 353 -2.18 5.62 -3.35
C VAL A 353 -2.38 4.25 -2.65
N LEU A 354 -1.42 3.34 -2.84
CA LEU A 354 -1.44 2.03 -2.18
C LEU A 354 -1.31 2.16 -0.66
N PRO A 355 -2.12 1.45 0.16
CA PRO A 355 -2.01 1.44 1.61
C PRO A 355 -0.97 0.45 2.16
N ARG A 356 -0.32 0.77 3.29
CA ARG A 356 0.67 -0.08 3.98
C ARG A 356 0.41 -0.21 5.49
N THR A 357 0.98 -1.24 6.09
CA THR A 357 1.00 -1.52 7.53
C THR A 357 2.43 -1.46 8.07
N ILE A 358 2.60 -0.76 9.21
CA ILE A 358 3.90 -0.67 9.90
C ILE A 358 4.33 -2.04 10.42
N GLY A 359 5.48 -2.50 9.95
CA GLY A 359 6.16 -3.72 10.40
C GLY A 359 6.77 -3.67 11.81
N HIS A 360 6.16 -2.94 12.76
CA HIS A 360 6.68 -2.70 14.10
C HIS A 360 6.26 -3.74 15.15
N ASP A 361 5.15 -4.42 14.93
CA ASP A 361 4.53 -5.33 15.89
C ASP A 361 4.22 -6.66 15.22
N LEU A 362 4.69 -7.76 15.83
CA LEU A 362 4.58 -9.09 15.24
C LEU A 362 3.13 -9.58 15.16
N ASP A 363 2.30 -9.29 16.16
CA ASP A 363 0.92 -9.80 16.22
C ASP A 363 0.05 -9.05 15.21
N ILE A 364 0.24 -7.73 15.06
CA ILE A 364 -0.40 -6.93 14.01
C ILE A 364 -0.01 -7.45 12.62
N CYS A 365 1.29 -7.71 12.37
CA CYS A 365 1.73 -8.21 11.07
C CYS A 365 1.16 -9.60 10.75
N LYS A 366 1.12 -10.50 11.74
CA LYS A 366 0.48 -11.81 11.57
C LYS A 366 -1.02 -11.70 11.32
N GLN A 367 -1.70 -10.79 12.02
CA GLN A 367 -3.12 -10.54 11.78
C GLN A 367 -3.36 -10.03 10.36
N ALA A 368 -2.51 -9.13 9.85
CA ALA A 368 -2.60 -8.64 8.49
C ALA A 368 -2.38 -9.77 7.45
N VAL A 369 -1.41 -10.66 7.67
CA VAL A 369 -1.17 -11.84 6.83
C VAL A 369 -2.38 -12.79 6.86
N ASN A 370 -2.93 -13.07 8.04
CA ASN A 370 -4.09 -13.95 8.18
C ASN A 370 -5.32 -13.37 7.46
N LEU A 371 -5.62 -12.09 7.67
CA LEU A 371 -6.75 -11.43 7.00
C LEU A 371 -6.58 -11.38 5.48
N ALA A 372 -5.35 -11.11 5.00
CA ALA A 372 -5.04 -11.18 3.57
C ALA A 372 -5.32 -12.59 3.01
N ALA A 373 -4.90 -13.64 3.73
CA ALA A 373 -5.14 -15.03 3.34
C ALA A 373 -6.64 -15.40 3.36
N ASP A 374 -7.31 -15.16 4.48
CA ASP A 374 -8.70 -15.55 4.72
C ASP A 374 -9.67 -14.83 3.76
N HIS A 375 -9.36 -13.60 3.38
CA HIS A 375 -10.23 -12.77 2.54
C HIS A 375 -9.73 -12.60 1.11
N ARG A 376 -8.64 -13.26 0.71
CA ARG A 376 -8.01 -13.17 -0.62
C ARG A 376 -7.74 -11.72 -1.01
N GLN A 377 -7.02 -11.03 -0.13
CA GLN A 377 -6.64 -9.61 -0.26
C GLN A 377 -5.12 -9.46 -0.14
N CYS A 378 -4.61 -8.26 -0.40
CA CYS A 378 -3.19 -7.96 -0.27
C CYS A 378 -2.91 -7.16 1.00
N THR A 379 -1.84 -7.49 1.71
CA THR A 379 -1.24 -6.61 2.73
C THR A 379 0.17 -6.20 2.31
N ILE A 380 0.54 -4.94 2.57
CA ILE A 380 1.88 -4.42 2.30
C ILE A 380 2.51 -4.06 3.65
N LEU A 381 3.44 -4.89 4.10
CA LEU A 381 4.16 -4.69 5.36
C LEU A 381 5.42 -3.89 5.08
N ASN A 382 5.60 -2.78 5.78
CA ASN A 382 6.73 -1.89 5.56
C ASN A 382 7.71 -1.89 6.74
N PHE A 383 8.99 -2.02 6.42
CA PHE A 383 10.11 -2.15 7.35
C PHE A 383 11.20 -1.13 7.00
N HIS A 384 12.04 -0.79 7.95
CA HIS A 384 13.21 0.08 7.80
C HIS A 384 14.40 -0.62 8.48
N HIS A 385 15.44 0.12 8.86
CA HIS A 385 16.49 -0.43 9.73
C HIS A 385 15.93 -1.09 11.01
N PHE A 386 16.50 -2.21 11.45
CA PHE A 386 16.06 -2.95 12.65
C PHE A 386 16.13 -2.16 13.96
N ASP A 387 16.95 -1.12 14.03
CA ASP A 387 17.01 -0.20 15.18
C ASP A 387 15.91 0.88 15.15
N SER A 388 15.12 0.96 14.09
CA SER A 388 14.04 1.93 13.94
C SER A 388 12.82 1.51 14.75
N LYS A 389 12.20 2.47 15.44
CA LYS A 389 11.01 2.22 16.28
C LYS A 389 9.78 1.71 15.50
N ASN A 390 9.76 1.92 14.19
CA ASN A 390 8.69 1.48 13.30
C ASN A 390 9.00 0.14 12.62
N THR A 391 9.98 -0.61 13.14
CA THR A 391 10.42 -1.91 12.62
C THR A 391 10.60 -2.87 13.80
N MET A 392 10.04 -4.07 13.70
CA MET A 392 10.23 -5.12 14.70
C MET A 392 11.68 -5.60 14.71
N ASN A 393 12.15 -6.20 15.81
CA ASN A 393 13.51 -6.73 15.84
C ASN A 393 13.68 -7.98 14.95
N THR A 394 14.93 -8.34 14.67
CA THR A 394 15.30 -9.48 13.80
C THR A 394 14.65 -10.80 14.19
N ARG A 395 14.55 -11.11 15.49
CA ARG A 395 13.96 -12.36 15.98
C ARG A 395 12.46 -12.41 15.71
N GLU A 396 11.77 -11.28 15.83
CA GLU A 396 10.35 -11.19 15.50
C GLU A 396 10.13 -11.23 14.00
N TYR A 397 11.00 -10.58 13.23
CA TYR A 397 10.97 -10.65 11.77
C TYR A 397 11.11 -12.08 11.25
N GLU A 398 12.03 -12.86 11.80
CA GLU A 398 12.19 -14.28 11.46
C GLU A 398 10.92 -15.09 11.78
N LYS A 399 10.24 -14.78 12.89
CA LYS A 399 8.95 -15.42 13.23
C LYS A 399 7.83 -15.00 12.27
N LEU A 400 7.87 -13.79 11.74
CA LEU A 400 6.91 -13.32 10.74
C LEU A 400 7.10 -14.06 9.42
N LEU A 401 8.32 -14.18 8.91
CA LEU A 401 8.58 -14.93 7.67
C LEU A 401 8.23 -16.41 7.82
N ALA A 402 8.55 -17.02 8.97
CA ALA A 402 8.12 -18.37 9.29
C ALA A 402 6.60 -18.53 9.42
N HIS A 403 5.88 -17.45 9.73
CA HIS A 403 4.42 -17.44 9.78
C HIS A 403 3.84 -17.35 8.38
N ILE A 404 4.38 -16.48 7.52
CA ILE A 404 3.99 -16.36 6.11
C ILE A 404 4.15 -17.71 5.40
N ASP A 405 5.33 -18.33 5.50
CA ASP A 405 5.64 -19.64 4.90
C ASP A 405 4.66 -20.77 5.30
N ARG A 406 4.09 -20.70 6.51
CA ARG A 406 3.17 -21.73 7.03
C ARG A 406 1.70 -21.39 6.86
N THR A 407 1.39 -20.16 6.44
CA THR A 407 0.00 -19.73 6.28
C THR A 407 -0.51 -20.22 4.93
N ASN A 408 -1.59 -20.99 4.94
CA ASN A 408 -2.22 -21.43 3.69
C ASN A 408 -3.00 -20.26 3.08
N GLY A 409 -3.04 -20.18 1.74
CA GLY A 409 -3.82 -19.16 1.04
C GLY A 409 -3.18 -17.77 1.05
N ILE A 410 -1.86 -17.67 1.26
CA ILE A 410 -1.09 -16.45 1.08
C ILE A 410 0.11 -16.72 0.17
N GLU A 411 0.45 -15.74 -0.67
CA GLU A 411 1.66 -15.73 -1.49
C GLU A 411 2.44 -14.43 -1.26
N ALA A 412 3.76 -14.51 -1.17
CA ALA A 412 4.61 -13.33 -1.12
C ALA A 412 4.94 -12.86 -2.54
N ILE A 413 4.66 -11.59 -2.84
CA ILE A 413 4.81 -11.01 -4.18
C ILE A 413 5.54 -9.67 -4.12
N ASP A 414 5.93 -9.14 -5.28
CA ASP A 414 6.55 -7.82 -5.44
C ASP A 414 5.55 -6.76 -5.99
N PHE A 415 6.02 -5.53 -6.29
CA PHE A 415 5.16 -4.51 -6.90
C PHE A 415 4.90 -4.78 -8.39
N THR A 416 5.78 -5.47 -9.10
CA THR A 416 5.51 -5.90 -10.47
C THR A 416 4.28 -6.82 -10.52
N ASP A 417 4.22 -7.84 -9.67
CA ASP A 417 3.11 -8.79 -9.62
C ASP A 417 1.78 -8.10 -9.25
N LEU A 418 1.80 -7.22 -8.23
CA LEU A 418 0.61 -6.45 -7.84
C LEU A 418 0.15 -5.51 -8.96
N TRP A 419 1.09 -4.88 -9.66
CA TRP A 419 0.79 -4.04 -10.81
C TRP A 419 0.20 -4.83 -11.97
N ASP A 420 0.70 -6.04 -12.20
CA ASP A 420 0.20 -6.93 -13.24
C ASP A 420 -1.24 -7.34 -12.97
N MET A 421 -1.57 -7.74 -11.73
CA MET A 421 -2.95 -7.98 -11.31
C MET A 421 -3.80 -6.73 -11.54
N ARG A 422 -3.34 -5.56 -11.09
CA ARG A 422 -4.08 -4.31 -11.22
C ARG A 422 -4.44 -3.96 -12.68
N ARG A 423 -3.57 -4.33 -13.63
CA ARG A 423 -3.77 -4.08 -15.07
C ARG A 423 -4.59 -5.16 -15.77
N THR A 424 -4.73 -6.34 -15.16
CA THR A 424 -5.31 -7.54 -15.78
C THR A 424 -6.59 -8.02 -15.10
N GLU A 425 -7.30 -7.11 -14.41
CA GLU A 425 -8.59 -7.39 -13.79
C GLU A 425 -9.47 -8.27 -14.70
N PRO A 426 -9.85 -9.48 -14.22
CA PRO A 426 -10.73 -10.37 -14.96
C PRO A 426 -12.06 -9.68 -15.29
N LYS A 427 -12.54 -9.85 -16.52
CA LYS A 427 -13.79 -9.26 -17.00
C LYS A 427 -15.01 -10.07 -16.60
#